data_AF-A0A537VC84-F1
#
_entry.id   AF-A0A537VC84-F1
#
_cell.length_a   1.000
_cell.length_b   1.000
_cell.length_c   1.000
_cell.angle_alpha   90.00
_cell.angle_beta   90.00
_cell.angle_gamma   90.00
#
_symmetry.space_group_name_H-M   'P 1'
#
loop_
_entity.id
_entity.type
_entity.pdbx_description
1 polymer ?
#
loop_
_entity_poly.entity_id
_entity_poly.type
_entity_poly.pdbx_seq_one_letter_code
_entity_poly.pdbx_strand_id
1 'polypeptide(L)'
;MHRRWTRAAAIVLVALTACPGRGAPPAATQRSHQPPAVRGGSLRVLLGHDVDALDPQRAGNPSSYGIMRALHRGLMAFPARPGADGAGPVPDLAAAPPGISADGLRYTFHLRDGVAFGPPALRLVV
;
A
#
# COMPACT_ATOMS: atom_id res chain seq x y z
N MET A 1 18.51 -15.21 70.26
CA MET A 1 17.13 -15.39 69.75
C MET A 1 16.23 -14.26 70.27
N HIS A 2 16.19 -13.08 69.63
CA HIS A 2 15.09 -12.11 69.81
C HIS A 2 14.90 -11.34 68.49
N ARG A 3 13.63 -11.20 68.09
CA ARG A 3 13.16 -10.89 66.73
C ARG A 3 12.65 -9.44 66.67
N ARG A 4 12.82 -8.83 65.48
CA ARG A 4 12.16 -7.61 64.95
C ARG A 4 12.77 -6.31 65.52
N TRP A 5 13.00 -5.25 64.74
CA TRP A 5 12.02 -4.19 64.45
C TRP A 5 12.52 -3.23 63.33
N THR A 6 11.58 -2.88 62.43
CA THR A 6 11.35 -1.60 61.71
C THR A 6 12.41 -0.87 60.88
N ARG A 7 11.96 -0.36 59.70
CA ARG A 7 12.30 0.88 58.93
C ARG A 7 12.29 0.55 57.43
N ALA A 8 11.80 1.34 56.48
CA ALA A 8 11.02 2.57 56.45
C ALA A 8 10.50 2.68 54.99
N ALA A 9 9.28 3.19 54.79
CA ALA A 9 8.73 3.46 53.47
C ALA A 9 9.45 4.67 52.84
N ALA A 10 10.01 4.51 51.64
CA ALA A 10 10.59 5.60 50.86
C ALA A 10 9.55 6.09 49.84
N ILE A 11 9.00 7.28 50.06
CA ILE A 11 8.19 8.02 49.11
C ILE A 11 9.16 8.74 48.17
N VAL A 12 9.21 8.33 46.90
CA VAL A 12 9.97 9.04 45.85
C VAL A 12 9.01 9.99 45.14
N LEU A 13 9.24 11.29 45.33
CA LEU A 13 8.50 12.37 44.68
C LEU A 13 9.01 12.54 43.24
N VAL A 14 8.18 12.21 42.25
CA VAL A 14 8.49 12.42 40.82
C VAL A 14 8.20 13.88 40.47
N ALA A 15 9.24 14.66 40.18
CA ALA A 15 9.09 15.99 39.60
C ALA A 15 8.89 15.88 38.08
N LEU A 16 7.69 16.19 37.58
CA LEU A 16 7.44 16.35 36.15
C LEU A 16 8.06 17.67 35.67
N THR A 17 9.19 17.59 34.97
CA THR A 17 9.74 18.69 34.18
C THR A 17 9.01 18.77 32.84
N ALA A 18 7.99 19.62 32.76
CA ALA A 18 7.28 19.94 31.52
C ALA A 18 8.15 20.86 30.66
N CYS A 19 8.67 20.33 29.54
CA CYS A 19 9.28 21.14 28.49
C CYS A 19 8.17 21.69 27.58
N PRO A 20 8.06 23.02 27.33
CA PRO A 20 7.01 23.54 26.47
C PRO A 20 7.29 23.12 25.03
N GLY A 21 6.48 22.18 24.52
CA GLY A 21 6.52 21.77 23.13
C GLY A 21 6.21 22.96 22.22
N ARG A 22 7.22 23.42 21.47
CA ARG A 22 7.00 24.30 20.32
C ARG A 22 6.09 23.56 19.35
N GLY A 23 4.88 24.08 19.13
CA GLY A 23 3.98 23.57 18.10
C GLY A 23 4.69 23.57 16.76
N ALA A 24 4.81 22.38 16.16
CA ALA A 24 5.27 22.26 14.79
C ALA A 24 4.30 23.05 13.90
N PRO A 25 4.78 23.90 12.97
CA PRO A 25 3.90 24.53 12.00
C PRO A 25 3.20 23.41 11.19
N PRO A 26 1.95 23.61 10.75
CA PRO A 26 1.29 22.67 9.88
C PRO A 26 2.19 22.44 8.67
N ALA A 27 2.48 21.16 8.37
CA ALA A 27 3.26 20.80 7.21
C ALA A 27 2.60 21.45 5.99
N ALA A 28 3.32 22.39 5.37
CA ALA A 28 2.87 23.00 4.14
C ALA A 28 2.59 21.86 3.15
N THR A 29 1.36 21.76 2.68
CA THR A 29 1.03 20.88 1.56
C THR A 29 1.81 21.41 0.36
N GLN A 30 3.02 20.89 0.16
CA GLN A 30 3.73 21.07 -1.08
C GLN A 30 2.89 20.38 -2.15
N ARG A 31 2.03 21.15 -2.82
CA ARG A 31 1.48 20.75 -4.11
C ARG A 31 2.69 20.63 -5.02
N SER A 32 3.16 19.40 -5.20
CA SER A 32 4.17 19.09 -6.20
C SER A 32 3.61 19.59 -7.53
N HIS A 33 4.26 20.59 -8.11
CA HIS A 33 4.01 20.96 -9.49
C HIS A 33 4.52 19.78 -10.32
N GLN A 34 3.66 18.81 -10.58
CA GLN A 34 4.03 17.66 -11.40
C GLN A 34 4.06 18.12 -12.86
N PRO A 35 5.21 18.00 -13.55
CA PRO A 35 5.26 18.28 -14.97
C PRO A 35 4.29 17.33 -15.71
N PRO A 36 3.84 17.71 -16.92
CA PRO A 36 2.99 16.85 -17.73
C PRO A 36 3.61 15.47 -17.91
N ALA A 37 2.77 14.43 -17.93
CA ALA A 37 3.23 13.07 -18.16
C ALA A 37 3.86 12.96 -19.56
N VAL A 38 5.11 12.50 -19.61
CA VAL A 38 5.85 12.25 -20.86
C VAL A 38 5.85 10.75 -21.15
N ARG A 39 5.65 10.38 -22.43
CA ARG A 39 5.75 8.99 -22.90
C ARG A 39 7.11 8.74 -23.54
N GLY A 40 7.63 7.51 -23.41
CA GLY A 40 8.89 7.07 -24.03
C GLY A 40 10.10 7.12 -23.08
N GLY A 41 11.26 6.69 -23.59
CA GLY A 41 12.51 6.59 -22.84
C GLY A 41 12.77 5.21 -22.22
N SER A 42 13.83 5.12 -21.42
CA SER A 42 14.20 3.90 -20.69
C SER A 42 14.15 4.14 -19.19
N LEU A 43 13.29 3.41 -18.50
CA LEU A 43 13.27 3.37 -17.03
C LEU A 43 14.31 2.37 -16.54
N ARG A 44 15.31 2.83 -15.80
CA ARG A 44 16.30 1.98 -15.12
C ARG A 44 15.94 1.91 -13.64
N VAL A 45 15.60 0.72 -13.17
CA VAL A 45 15.18 0.47 -11.78
C VAL A 45 16.26 -0.35 -11.08
N LEU A 46 16.69 0.11 -9.91
CA LEU A 46 17.50 -0.70 -8.98
C LEU A 46 16.55 -1.42 -8.02
N LEU A 47 16.71 -2.73 -7.89
CA LEU A 47 15.94 -3.54 -6.96
C LEU A 47 16.76 -3.77 -5.69
N GLY A 48 16.12 -3.75 -4.54
CA GLY A 48 16.79 -4.01 -3.25
C GLY A 48 17.15 -5.48 -3.03
N HIS A 49 16.54 -6.37 -3.81
CA HIS A 49 16.78 -7.81 -3.85
C HIS A 49 16.28 -8.35 -5.19
N ASP A 50 16.70 -9.55 -5.57
CA ASP A 50 16.26 -10.18 -6.81
C ASP A 50 14.77 -10.58 -6.76
N VAL A 51 14.18 -10.80 -7.93
CA VAL A 51 12.84 -11.37 -8.04
C VAL A 51 12.86 -12.84 -7.62
N ASP A 52 11.86 -13.25 -6.83
CA ASP A 52 11.70 -14.65 -6.43
C ASP A 52 10.89 -15.47 -7.46
N ALA A 53 9.90 -14.86 -8.11
CA ALA A 53 9.15 -15.46 -9.21
C ALA A 53 8.48 -14.40 -10.10
N LEU A 54 8.35 -14.70 -11.39
CA LEU A 54 7.54 -13.92 -12.35
C LEU A 54 6.16 -14.53 -12.60
N ASP A 55 5.86 -15.65 -11.97
CA ASP A 55 4.51 -16.20 -11.88
C ASP A 55 3.76 -15.47 -10.75
N PRO A 56 2.66 -14.74 -11.04
CA PRO A 56 1.93 -13.98 -10.02
C PRO A 56 1.34 -14.87 -8.91
N GLN A 57 1.20 -16.18 -9.10
CA GLN A 57 0.77 -17.12 -8.06
C GLN A 57 1.90 -17.55 -7.13
N ARG A 58 3.16 -17.27 -7.49
CA ARG A 58 4.36 -17.68 -6.73
C ARG A 58 5.17 -16.51 -6.18
N ALA A 59 5.00 -15.32 -6.73
CA ALA A 59 5.69 -14.11 -6.28
C ALA A 59 5.36 -13.83 -4.80
N GLY A 60 6.39 -13.69 -3.96
CA GLY A 60 6.23 -13.48 -2.52
C GLY A 60 6.90 -12.21 -2.01
N ASN A 61 7.90 -11.69 -2.73
CA ASN A 61 8.69 -10.55 -2.30
C ASN A 61 8.27 -9.20 -2.94
N PRO A 62 8.58 -8.05 -2.30
CA PRO A 62 8.20 -6.73 -2.80
C PRO A 62 8.73 -6.38 -4.20
N SER A 63 9.94 -6.82 -4.55
CA SER A 63 10.54 -6.56 -5.86
C SER A 63 9.74 -7.26 -6.97
N SER A 64 9.36 -8.52 -6.75
CA SER A 64 8.49 -9.27 -7.64
C SER A 64 7.11 -8.62 -7.76
N TYR A 65 6.46 -8.23 -6.64
CA TYR A 65 5.17 -7.54 -6.70
C TYR A 65 5.23 -6.22 -7.49
N GLY A 66 6.33 -5.47 -7.35
CA GLY A 66 6.57 -4.24 -8.10
C GLY A 66 6.57 -4.47 -9.61
N ILE A 67 7.24 -5.53 -10.07
CA ILE A 67 7.31 -5.92 -11.48
C ILE A 67 5.98 -6.54 -11.94
N MET A 68 5.35 -7.38 -11.12
CA MET A 68 4.06 -8.00 -11.43
C MET A 68 2.99 -6.96 -11.73
N ARG A 69 3.00 -5.81 -11.04
CA ARG A 69 2.05 -4.71 -11.29
C ARG A 69 2.24 -4.02 -12.65
N ALA A 70 3.37 -4.24 -13.32
CA ALA A 70 3.61 -3.79 -14.70
C ALA A 70 3.26 -4.85 -15.75
N LEU A 71 3.33 -6.15 -15.38
CA LEU A 71 3.10 -7.27 -16.30
C LEU A 71 1.66 -7.78 -16.29
N HIS A 72 0.96 -7.63 -15.16
CA HIS A 72 -0.37 -8.21 -14.94
C HIS A 72 -1.35 -7.15 -14.46
N ARG A 73 -2.63 -7.39 -14.73
CA ARG A 73 -3.76 -6.58 -14.25
C ARG A 73 -4.75 -7.46 -13.49
N GLY A 74 -5.44 -6.88 -12.52
CA GLY A 74 -6.46 -7.55 -11.70
C GLY A 74 -7.86 -7.00 -11.98
N LEU A 75 -8.90 -7.61 -11.40
CA LEU A 75 -10.25 -7.02 -11.43
C LEU A 75 -10.25 -5.63 -10.78
N MET A 76 -9.55 -5.51 -9.66
CA MET A 76 -9.30 -4.29 -8.91
C MET A 76 -7.78 -4.08 -8.79
N ALA A 77 -7.36 -2.85 -8.53
CA ALA A 77 -5.95 -2.51 -8.26
C ALA A 77 -5.85 -1.37 -7.24
N PHE A 78 -4.68 -1.21 -6.61
CA PHE A 78 -4.38 -0.01 -5.82
C PHE A 78 -3.87 1.10 -6.75
N PRO A 79 -4.44 2.33 -6.69
CA PRO A 79 -4.02 3.40 -7.57
C PRO A 79 -2.59 3.86 -7.19
N ALA A 80 -1.83 4.30 -8.19
CA ALA A 80 -0.48 4.85 -8.00
C ALA A 80 -0.54 6.27 -7.40
N ARG A 81 -1.05 6.37 -6.16
CA ARG A 81 -1.14 7.60 -5.38
C ARG A 81 -0.42 7.42 -4.04
N PRO A 82 0.23 8.47 -3.52
CA PRO A 82 0.91 8.39 -2.23
C PRO A 82 -0.09 8.35 -1.07
N GLY A 83 0.32 7.74 0.04
CA GLY A 83 -0.42 7.79 1.30
C GLY A 83 -1.81 7.17 1.25
N ALA A 84 -2.75 7.76 1.99
CA ALA A 84 -4.11 7.25 2.12
C ALA A 84 -4.87 7.19 0.79
N ASP A 85 -4.55 8.08 -0.17
CA ASP A 85 -5.18 8.11 -1.49
C ASP A 85 -4.84 6.89 -2.35
N GLY A 86 -3.76 6.16 -2.01
CA GLY A 86 -3.33 4.91 -2.63
C GLY A 86 -3.82 3.65 -1.91
N ALA A 87 -4.43 3.79 -0.73
CA ALA A 87 -4.71 2.67 0.17
C ALA A 87 -6.04 1.94 -0.14
N GLY A 88 -6.90 2.52 -0.99
CA GLY A 88 -8.18 1.92 -1.39
C GLY A 88 -8.10 1.26 -2.77
N PRO A 89 -8.62 0.02 -2.94
CA PRO A 89 -8.69 -0.60 -4.26
C PRO A 89 -9.71 0.12 -5.16
N VAL A 90 -9.36 0.27 -6.43
CA VAL A 90 -10.20 0.87 -7.49
C VAL A 90 -10.36 -0.12 -8.65
N PRO A 91 -11.42 0.00 -9.48
CA PRO A 91 -11.60 -0.88 -10.64
C PRO A 91 -10.44 -0.79 -11.64
N ASP A 92 -9.90 -1.93 -12.05
CA ASP A 92 -8.85 -2.04 -13.05
C ASP A 92 -9.37 -2.76 -14.30
N LEU A 93 -9.32 -4.10 -14.37
CA LEU A 93 -10.00 -4.86 -15.43
C LEU A 93 -11.52 -4.81 -15.29
N ALA A 94 -12.03 -4.65 -14.08
CA ALA A 94 -13.45 -4.39 -13.87
C ALA A 94 -13.82 -3.00 -14.40
N ALA A 95 -15.01 -2.91 -15.00
CA ALA A 95 -15.57 -1.66 -15.50
C ALA A 95 -16.03 -0.73 -14.35
N ALA A 96 -16.41 -1.30 -13.20
CA ALA A 96 -16.92 -0.61 -12.02
C ALA A 96 -16.61 -1.43 -10.75
N PRO A 97 -16.84 -0.88 -9.54
CA PRO A 97 -16.84 -1.68 -8.31
C PRO A 97 -17.84 -2.85 -8.42
N PRO A 98 -17.60 -3.98 -7.74
CA PRO A 98 -18.47 -5.14 -7.85
C PRO A 98 -19.86 -4.84 -7.27
N GLY A 99 -20.88 -5.46 -7.86
CA GLY A 99 -22.14 -5.67 -7.17
C GLY A 99 -21.93 -6.69 -6.04
N ILE A 100 -22.35 -6.35 -4.82
CA ILE A 100 -22.22 -7.22 -3.65
C ILE A 100 -23.62 -7.63 -3.19
N SER A 101 -23.86 -8.92 -3.01
CA SER A 101 -25.14 -9.42 -2.48
C SER A 101 -25.39 -8.92 -1.06
N ALA A 102 -26.67 -8.92 -0.64
CA ALA A 102 -27.06 -8.46 0.68
C ALA A 102 -26.40 -9.23 1.83
N ASP A 103 -26.08 -10.51 1.64
CA ASP A 103 -25.36 -11.36 2.59
C ASP A 103 -23.83 -11.20 2.52
N GLY A 104 -23.30 -10.43 1.56
CA GLY A 104 -21.87 -10.20 1.39
C GLY A 104 -21.08 -11.40 0.84
N LEU A 105 -21.74 -12.47 0.40
CA LEU A 105 -21.07 -13.70 -0.04
C LEU A 105 -20.87 -13.80 -1.56
N ARG A 106 -21.54 -12.95 -2.36
CA ARG A 106 -21.42 -12.93 -3.81
C ARG A 106 -20.95 -11.57 -4.30
N TYR A 107 -19.89 -11.60 -5.10
CA TYR A 107 -19.32 -10.44 -5.77
C TYR A 107 -19.46 -10.63 -7.27
N THR A 108 -20.12 -9.69 -7.94
CA THR A 108 -20.31 -9.72 -9.39
C THR A 108 -19.52 -8.59 -10.04
N PHE A 109 -18.60 -8.97 -10.93
CA PHE A 109 -17.78 -8.04 -11.69
C PHE A 109 -18.18 -8.07 -13.17
N HIS A 110 -18.21 -6.89 -13.78
CA HIS A 110 -18.29 -6.75 -15.22
C HIS A 110 -16.93 -6.30 -15.74
N LEU A 111 -16.39 -7.00 -16.73
CA LEU A 111 -15.11 -6.65 -17.33
C LEU A 111 -15.28 -5.46 -18.28
N ARG A 112 -14.20 -4.71 -18.49
CA ARG A 112 -14.10 -3.72 -19.57
C ARG A 112 -14.08 -4.43 -20.92
N ASP A 113 -14.68 -3.78 -21.92
CA ASP A 113 -14.63 -4.27 -23.30
C ASP A 113 -13.22 -4.17 -23.89
N GLY A 114 -12.92 -5.05 -24.85
CA GLY A 114 -11.69 -5.00 -25.64
C GLY A 114 -10.40 -5.33 -24.87
N VAL A 115 -10.51 -5.87 -23.65
CA VAL A 115 -9.34 -6.36 -22.92
C VAL A 115 -8.77 -7.59 -23.64
N ALA A 116 -7.46 -7.60 -23.84
CA ALA A 116 -6.72 -8.72 -24.43
C ALA A 116 -5.48 -9.05 -23.60
N PHE A 117 -5.02 -10.30 -23.72
CA PHE A 117 -3.69 -10.67 -23.28
C PHE A 117 -2.61 -9.99 -24.13
N GLY A 118 -1.44 -9.81 -23.52
CA GLY A 118 -0.28 -9.23 -24.20
C GLY A 118 0.30 -10.16 -25.27
N PRO A 119 1.23 -9.64 -26.11
CA PRO A 119 1.91 -10.43 -27.13
C PRO A 119 2.64 -11.68 -26.58
N PRO A 120 2.84 -12.72 -27.39
CA PRO A 120 2.49 -12.81 -28.83
C PRO A 120 1.02 -13.20 -29.09
N ALA A 121 0.25 -13.55 -28.07
CA ALA A 121 -1.14 -13.96 -28.22
C ALA A 121 -2.08 -12.81 -27.83
N LEU A 122 -2.45 -11.97 -28.80
CA LEU A 122 -3.53 -10.97 -28.67
C LEU A 122 -4.90 -11.67 -28.64
N ARG A 123 -5.13 -12.44 -27.58
CA ARG A 123 -6.38 -13.13 -27.33
C ARG A 123 -7.26 -12.24 -26.44
N LEU A 124 -8.48 -11.97 -26.90
CA LEU A 124 -9.46 -11.24 -26.13
C LEU A 124 -9.85 -12.03 -24.87
N VAL A 125 -10.05 -11.27 -23.79
CA VAL A 125 -10.67 -11.74 -22.55
C VAL A 125 -12.18 -11.53 -22.74
N VAL A 126 -12.79 -12.44 -23.52
CA VAL A 126 -14.23 -12.50 -23.82
C VAL A 126 -14.66 -13.95 -23.73
#